data_AF-A0A1U7SZH6-F1
#
_entry.id   AF-A0A1U7SZH6-F1
#
_cell.length_a   1.000
_cell.length_b   1.000
_cell.length_c   1.000
_cell.angle_alpha   90.00
_cell.angle_beta   90.00
_cell.angle_gamma   90.00
#
_symmetry.space_group_name_H-M   'P 1'
#
loop_
_entity.id
_entity.type
_entity.pdbx_description
1 polymer ?
#
loop_
_entity_poly.entity_id
_entity_poly.type
_entity_poly.pdbx_seq_one_letter_code
_entity_poly.pdbx_strand_id
1 'polypeptide(L)'
;RDGMTIFGQRQTPKKRRKSRTAFTNHQIYELEKRFLYQKYLSPADRDQIAQQLGLTNAQVITWFQNRRAKLKRDLEEMKADVESAKKLGPSGQMDLVALAELEQNSE
;
A
#
# COMPACT_ATOMS: atom_id res chain seq x y z
N ARG A 1 10.07 38.15 8.32
CA ARG A 1 9.08 37.13 8.75
C ARG A 1 9.61 35.79 8.27
N ASP A 2 10.59 35.31 9.02
CA ASP A 2 11.36 34.10 8.80
C ASP A 2 10.54 32.84 9.19
N GLY A 3 10.84 31.71 8.55
CA GLY A 3 10.22 30.42 8.81
C GLY A 3 10.41 29.43 7.65
N MET A 4 11.66 29.11 7.30
CA MET A 4 12.35 27.86 7.71
C MET A 4 11.86 26.61 6.95
N THR A 5 12.48 26.34 5.81
CA THR A 5 12.50 25.05 5.12
C THR A 5 13.27 24.02 5.97
N ILE A 6 12.55 23.25 6.78
CA ILE A 6 13.05 22.24 7.76
C ILE A 6 13.60 20.95 7.10
N PHE A 7 14.12 21.00 5.87
CA PHE A 7 14.88 19.88 5.32
C PHE A 7 16.19 20.38 4.75
N GLY A 8 17.15 20.55 5.66
CA GLY A 8 18.50 20.98 5.38
C GLY A 8 19.13 20.18 4.25
N GLN A 9 19.55 20.91 3.22
CA GLN A 9 20.55 20.47 2.26
C GLN A 9 21.85 20.16 3.01
N ARG A 10 22.02 18.91 3.47
CA ARG A 10 23.37 18.37 3.62
C ARG A 10 23.82 17.93 2.24
N GLN A 11 24.58 18.79 1.58
CA GLN A 11 25.35 18.45 0.38
C GLN A 11 26.41 17.40 0.76
N THR A 12 25.97 16.15 0.90
CA THR A 12 26.90 15.01 0.89
C THR A 12 27.27 14.74 -0.57
N PRO A 13 28.55 14.42 -0.86
CA PRO A 13 28.98 14.15 -2.23
C PRO A 13 28.05 13.10 -2.82
N LYS A 14 27.53 13.37 -4.03
CA LYS A 14 26.55 12.54 -4.75
C LYS A 14 27.08 11.13 -4.94
N LYS A 15 27.01 10.29 -3.90
CA LYS A 15 27.22 8.84 -4.00
C LYS A 15 26.24 8.38 -5.08
N ARG A 16 26.77 7.84 -6.17
CA ARG A 16 25.97 7.31 -7.28
C ARG A 16 24.84 6.48 -6.67
N ARG A 17 23.60 6.91 -6.89
CA ARG A 17 22.42 6.21 -6.35
C ARG A 17 22.56 4.75 -6.78
N LYS A 18 22.54 3.83 -5.81
CA LYS A 18 22.59 2.39 -6.10
C LYS A 18 21.47 2.11 -7.11
N SER A 19 21.81 1.42 -8.22
CA SER A 19 20.81 1.06 -9.22
C SER A 19 19.64 0.37 -8.54
N ARG A 20 18.41 0.67 -8.98
CA ARG A 20 17.20 0.06 -8.40
C ARG A 20 17.26 -1.43 -8.68
N THR A 21 17.38 -2.23 -7.64
CA THR A 21 17.30 -3.67 -7.73
C THR A 21 15.84 -4.09 -7.63
N ALA A 22 15.39 -4.90 -8.59
CA ALA A 22 14.09 -5.56 -8.53
C ALA A 22 14.22 -6.88 -7.75
N PHE A 23 13.24 -7.18 -6.90
CA PHE A 23 13.16 -8.49 -6.25
C PHE A 23 12.54 -9.50 -7.23
N THR A 24 12.93 -10.76 -7.10
CA THR A 24 12.32 -11.84 -7.88
C THR A 24 10.91 -12.14 -7.40
N ASN A 25 10.09 -12.77 -8.23
CA ASN A 25 8.73 -13.18 -7.85
C ASN A 25 8.71 -14.07 -6.60
N HIS A 26 9.69 -14.99 -6.49
CA HIS A 26 9.83 -15.85 -5.32
C HIS A 26 10.15 -15.05 -4.05
N GLN A 27 11.05 -14.06 -4.13
CA GLN A 27 11.37 -13.19 -3.00
C GLN A 27 10.15 -12.37 -2.55
N ILE A 28 9.40 -11.81 -3.50
CA ILE A 28 8.18 -11.05 -3.21
C ILE A 28 7.15 -11.95 -2.53
N TYR A 29 6.93 -13.16 -3.06
CA TYR A 29 5.97 -14.11 -2.51
C TYR A 29 6.28 -14.47 -1.04
N GLU A 30 7.51 -14.83 -0.71
CA GLU A 30 7.88 -15.19 0.67
C GLU A 30 7.79 -13.98 1.62
N LEU A 31 8.18 -12.78 1.16
CA LEU A 31 8.02 -11.54 1.92
C LEU A 31 6.55 -11.23 2.21
N GLU A 32 5.67 -11.37 1.22
CA GLU A 32 4.23 -11.19 1.39
C GLU A 32 3.62 -12.23 2.31
N LYS A 33 3.96 -13.50 2.10
CA LYS A 33 3.54 -14.61 2.95
C LYS A 33 3.88 -14.33 4.41
N ARG A 34 5.11 -13.95 4.73
CA ARG A 34 5.47 -13.59 6.11
C ARG A 34 4.70 -12.38 6.60
N PHE A 35 4.54 -11.36 5.77
CA PHE A 35 3.82 -10.15 6.13
C PHE A 35 2.36 -10.42 6.50
N LEU A 36 1.70 -11.42 5.91
CA LEU A 36 0.34 -11.82 6.30
C LEU A 36 0.25 -12.15 7.79
N TYR A 37 1.21 -12.94 8.30
CA TYR A 37 1.27 -13.34 9.71
C TYR A 37 1.83 -12.24 10.62
N GLN A 38 2.81 -11.46 10.15
CA GLN A 38 3.55 -10.55 11.01
C GLN A 38 3.89 -9.24 10.27
N LYS A 39 3.24 -8.14 10.67
CA LYS A 39 3.44 -6.82 10.04
C LYS A 39 4.77 -6.15 10.42
N TYR A 40 5.39 -6.59 11.52
CA TYR A 40 6.64 -6.06 12.07
C TYR A 40 7.57 -7.21 12.47
N LEU A 41 8.77 -7.25 11.90
CA LEU A 41 9.74 -8.30 12.18
C LEU A 41 10.55 -8.01 13.45
N SER A 42 10.80 -9.06 14.23
CA SER A 42 11.86 -9.05 15.25
C SER A 42 13.25 -9.05 14.57
N PRO A 43 14.33 -8.72 15.30
CA PRO A 43 15.69 -8.83 14.76
C PRO A 43 16.02 -10.24 14.25
N ALA A 44 15.67 -11.28 15.02
CA ALA A 44 15.94 -12.66 14.64
C ALA A 44 15.19 -13.09 13.37
N ASP A 45 13.89 -12.74 13.27
CA ASP A 45 13.09 -13.07 12.08
C ASP A 45 13.63 -12.39 10.83
N ARG A 46 14.12 -11.15 10.98
CA ARG A 46 14.71 -10.40 9.88
C ARG A 46 15.97 -11.08 9.36
N ASP A 47 16.86 -11.48 10.27
CA ASP A 47 18.10 -12.16 9.91
C ASP A 47 17.81 -13.49 9.19
N GLN A 48 16.81 -14.24 9.67
CA GLN A 48 16.38 -15.51 9.05
C GLN A 48 15.87 -15.29 7.61
N ILE A 49 14.97 -14.33 7.41
CA ILE A 49 14.38 -14.05 6.09
C ILE A 49 15.43 -13.50 5.12
N ALA A 50 16.32 -12.64 5.61
CA ALA A 50 17.43 -12.10 4.82
C ALA A 50 18.32 -13.22 4.29
N GLN A 51 18.73 -14.15 5.15
CA GLN A 51 19.54 -15.32 4.76
C GLN A 51 18.79 -16.22 3.77
N GLN A 52 17.53 -16.55 4.07
CA GLN A 52 16.72 -17.46 3.22
C GLN A 52 16.52 -16.92 1.80
N LEU A 53 16.33 -15.60 1.65
CA LEU A 53 16.04 -14.97 0.36
C LEU A 53 17.27 -14.39 -0.35
N GLY A 54 18.45 -14.52 0.24
CA GLY A 54 19.68 -13.89 -0.27
C GLY A 54 19.61 -12.37 -0.31
N LEU A 55 18.90 -11.77 0.66
CA LEU A 55 18.72 -10.32 0.78
C LEU A 55 19.52 -9.78 1.96
N THR A 56 19.78 -8.47 1.96
CA THR A 56 20.35 -7.80 3.13
C THR A 56 19.25 -7.45 4.13
N ASN A 57 19.61 -7.37 5.42
CA ASN A 57 18.70 -6.91 6.48
C ASN A 57 18.07 -5.54 6.15
N ALA A 58 18.86 -4.63 5.55
CA ALA A 58 18.37 -3.33 5.12
C ALA A 58 17.26 -3.44 4.07
N GLN A 59 17.41 -4.31 3.06
CA GLN A 59 16.38 -4.54 2.05
C GLN A 59 15.09 -5.09 2.65
N VAL A 60 15.19 -6.05 3.58
CA VAL A 60 14.03 -6.61 4.28
C VAL A 60 13.33 -5.52 5.11
N ILE A 61 14.07 -4.69 5.85
CA ILE A 61 13.50 -3.56 6.60
C ILE A 61 12.74 -2.60 5.68
N THR A 62 13.39 -2.17 4.59
CA THR A 62 12.80 -1.22 3.64
C THR A 62 11.57 -1.81 2.98
N TRP A 63 11.59 -3.09 2.61
CA TRP A 63 10.42 -3.75 2.02
C TRP A 63 9.26 -3.78 3.02
N PHE A 64 9.49 -4.17 4.29
CA PHE A 64 8.43 -4.21 5.31
C PHE A 64 7.88 -2.82 5.64
N GLN A 65 8.73 -1.78 5.66
CA GLN A 65 8.31 -0.39 5.82
C GLN A 65 7.41 0.04 4.66
N ASN A 66 7.83 -0.21 3.41
CA ASN A 66 7.05 0.12 2.22
C ASN A 66 5.72 -0.64 2.19
N ARG A 67 5.73 -1.93 2.59
CA ARG A 67 4.52 -2.75 2.60
C ARG A 67 3.49 -2.24 3.61
N ARG A 68 3.92 -1.82 4.82
CA ARG A 68 3.04 -1.16 5.79
C ARG A 68 2.52 0.18 5.29
N ALA A 69 3.37 0.98 4.66
CA ALA A 69 2.94 2.25 4.08
C ALA A 69 1.89 2.05 2.96
N LYS A 70 2.04 1.01 2.14
CA LYS A 70 1.02 0.62 1.16
C LYS A 70 -0.27 0.19 1.85
N LEU A 71 -0.20 -0.71 2.84
CA LEU A 71 -1.38 -1.15 3.59
C LEU A 71 -2.16 0.03 4.19
N LYS A 72 -1.46 1.01 4.78
CA LYS A 72 -2.08 2.19 5.35
C LYS A 72 -2.83 3.01 4.29
N ARG A 73 -2.21 3.24 3.12
CA ARG A 73 -2.85 3.95 2.00
C ARG A 73 -4.07 3.20 1.48
N ASP A 74 -3.95 1.90 1.25
CA ASP A 74 -5.07 1.06 0.77
C ASP A 74 -6.27 1.12 1.74
N LEU A 75 -6.01 1.15 3.06
CA LEU A 75 -7.05 1.28 4.09
C LEU A 75 -7.65 2.69 4.16
N GLU A 76 -6.86 3.74 3.94
CA GLU A 76 -7.33 5.13 3.91
C GLU A 76 -8.24 5.37 2.69
N GLU A 77 -7.86 4.83 1.53
CA GLU A 77 -8.64 4.87 0.28
C GLU A 77 -9.99 4.15 0.46
N MET A 78 -9.97 2.90 0.96
CA MET A 78 -11.20 2.14 1.21
C MET A 78 -12.14 2.86 2.19
N LYS A 79 -11.60 3.56 3.20
CA LYS A 79 -12.41 4.36 4.14
C LYS A 79 -13.08 5.55 3.45
N ALA A 80 -12.37 6.23 2.55
CA ALA A 80 -12.91 7.36 1.80
C ALA A 80 -14.04 6.92 0.85
N ASP A 81 -13.90 5.76 0.21
CA ASP A 81 -14.93 5.18 -0.66
C ASP A 81 -16.19 4.82 0.13
N VAL A 82 -16.03 4.17 1.29
CA VAL A 82 -17.14 3.84 2.19
C VAL A 82 -17.84 5.10 2.70
N GLU A 83 -17.10 6.16 3.03
CA GLU A 83 -17.68 7.43 3.45
C GLU A 83 -18.46 8.10 2.30
N SER A 84 -17.94 8.05 1.08
CA SER A 84 -18.60 8.58 -0.11
C SER A 84 -19.89 7.81 -0.42
N ALA A 85 -19.88 6.48 -0.30
CA ALA A 85 -21.06 5.64 -0.47
C ALA A 85 -22.13 5.91 0.61
N LYS A 86 -21.73 6.14 1.87
CA LYS A 86 -22.66 6.50 2.95
C LYS A 86 -23.32 7.85 2.75
N LYS A 87 -22.62 8.82 2.15
CA LYS A 87 -23.18 10.15 1.82
C LYS A 87 -24.23 10.10 0.71
N LEU A 88 -24.24 9.05 -0.13
CA LEU A 88 -25.24 8.89 -1.19
C LEU A 88 -26.63 8.46 -0.68
N GLY A 89 -26.76 8.02 0.58
CA GLY A 89 -28.04 7.67 1.20
C GLY A 89 -28.81 6.55 0.48
N PRO A 90 -29.91 6.04 1.07
CA PRO A 90 -30.76 5.03 0.42
C PRO A 90 -31.55 5.60 -0.79
N SER A 91 -31.52 6.91 -1.01
CA SER A 91 -32.21 7.60 -2.10
C SER A 91 -31.53 7.45 -3.47
N GLY A 92 -30.34 6.85 -3.52
CA GLY A 92 -29.61 6.54 -4.75
C GLY A 92 -29.92 5.16 -5.33
N GLN A 93 -30.92 4.45 -4.81
CA GLN A 93 -31.43 3.25 -5.43
C GLN A 93 -32.33 3.70 -6.59
N MET A 94 -31.75 3.83 -7.79
CA MET A 94 -32.55 3.69 -9.00
C MET A 94 -33.22 2.33 -8.88
N ASP A 95 -34.52 2.33 -8.63
CA ASP A 95 -35.28 1.12 -8.46
C ASP A 95 -35.12 0.29 -9.73
N LEU A 96 -34.41 -0.84 -9.63
CA LEU A 96 -34.20 -1.75 -10.75
C LEU A 96 -35.55 -2.24 -11.30
N VAL A 97 -36.61 -2.17 -10.50
CA VAL A 97 -37.99 -2.45 -10.89
C VAL A 97 -38.55 -1.35 -11.81
N ALA A 98 -38.26 -0.06 -11.54
CA ALA A 98 -38.77 1.05 -12.35
C ALA A 98 -38.18 1.10 -13.77
N LEU A 99 -36.98 0.55 -13.98
CA LEU A 99 -36.40 0.40 -15.31
C LEU A 99 -37.06 -0.73 -16.12
N ALA A 100 -37.51 -1.79 -15.45
CA ALA A 100 -38.21 -2.92 -16.08
C ALA A 100 -39.68 -2.58 -16.44
N GLU A 101 -40.33 -1.69 -15.68
CA GLU A 101 -41.71 -1.25 -15.95
C GLU A 101 -41.83 -0.29 -17.15
N LEU A 102 -40.72 0.36 -17.56
CA LEU A 102 -40.69 1.20 -18.76
C LEU A 102 -40.50 0.40 -20.06
N GLU A 103 -39.99 -0.84 -19.97
CA GLU A 103 -39.78 -1.70 -21.14
C GLU A 103 -41.08 -2.41 -21.60
N GLN A 104 -42.10 -2.48 -20.73
CA GLN A 104 -43.40 -3.11 -21.05
C GLN A 104 -44.47 -2.14 -21.58
N ASN A 105 -44.22 -0.82 -21.57
CA ASN A 105 -45.17 0.19 -22.06
C ASN A 105 -44.81 0.76 -23.45
N SER A 106 -43.85 0.15 -24.15
CA SER A 106 -43.44 0.53 -25.51
C SER A 106 -43.99 -0.38 -26.61
N GLU A 107 -45.02 -1.18 -26.34
CA GLU A 107 -45.82 -1.88 -27.36
C GLU A 107 -47.17 -1.18 -27.61
#